data_AF-X1PN84-F1
#
_entry.id   AF-X1PN84-F1
#
_cell.length_a   1.000
_cell.length_b   1.000
_cell.length_c   1.000
_cell.angle_alpha   90.00
_cell.angle_beta   90.00
_cell.angle_gamma   90.00
#
_symmetry.space_group_name_H-M   'P 1'
#
loop_
_entity.id
_entity.type
_entity.pdbx_description
1 polymer ?
#
loop_
_entity_poly.entity_id
_entity_poly.type
_entity_poly.pdbx_seq_one_letter_code
_entity_poly.pdbx_strand_id
1 'polypeptide(L)'
;MGSNDAIQISYFDKEYRAIYVNGSPALAAADSEGVIEHDYGHVPYVIGFSGLGNEDKSAKPEKQAVGLIRYLRPLLRSESFAYSVYNIVLKAHSWPITFVSGPGAGAIANIKLKFGKIYEKPLGVTIEDYVKSPPPEMVMQHMEYTSSVLSASGAPRSVRGLPEAGVRSGTDRAQIMGQAKLKYDSILEQMQLSTAKVMSNCTKIAD
;
A
#
# COMPACT_ATOMS: atom_id res chain seq x y z
N MET A 1 25.04 13.16 25.37
CA MET A 1 23.95 12.17 25.55
C MET A 1 22.76 12.89 26.16
N GLY A 2 21.88 13.45 25.34
CA GLY A 2 20.63 14.07 25.80
C GLY A 2 19.49 13.20 25.32
N SER A 3 18.72 12.62 26.23
CA SER A 3 17.45 12.00 25.87
C SER A 3 16.51 13.12 25.45
N ASN A 4 16.14 13.16 24.16
CA ASN A 4 15.08 14.03 23.63
C ASN A 4 13.70 13.52 24.09
N ASP A 5 13.56 13.17 25.36
CA ASP A 5 12.30 12.67 25.89
C ASP A 5 11.45 13.88 26.22
N ALA A 6 10.46 14.14 25.36
CA ALA A 6 9.48 15.19 25.60
C ALA A 6 8.53 14.73 26.71
N ILE A 7 8.55 15.40 27.87
CA ILE A 7 7.62 15.14 28.96
C ILE A 7 6.30 15.83 28.62
N GLN A 8 5.27 15.04 28.33
CA GLN A 8 3.92 15.53 28.11
C GLN A 8 3.09 15.34 29.38
N ILE A 9 2.52 16.43 29.89
CA ILE A 9 1.54 16.43 30.99
C ILE A 9 0.22 16.88 30.40
N SER A 10 -0.83 16.12 30.65
CA SER A 10 -2.16 16.41 30.13
C SER A 10 -3.19 16.35 31.26
N TYR A 11 -3.94 17.43 31.42
CA TYR A 11 -4.98 17.59 32.42
C TYR A 11 -6.32 17.86 31.72
N PHE A 12 -7.37 17.16 32.17
CA PHE A 12 -8.73 17.28 31.66
C PHE A 12 -9.69 17.15 32.83
N ASP A 13 -10.52 18.17 33.03
CA ASP A 13 -11.72 18.09 33.85
C ASP A 13 -12.95 18.49 33.02
N LYS A 14 -14.08 18.73 33.70
CA LYS A 14 -15.37 19.03 33.07
C LYS A 14 -15.42 20.43 32.48
N GLU A 15 -14.56 21.34 32.92
CA GLU A 15 -14.63 22.76 32.54
C GLU A 15 -13.40 23.18 31.74
N TYR A 16 -12.26 22.55 31.99
CA TYR A 16 -10.96 22.95 31.50
C TYR A 16 -10.12 21.77 31.02
N ARG A 17 -9.23 22.07 30.08
CA ARG A 17 -8.15 21.19 29.66
C ARG A 17 -6.85 21.96 29.52
N ALA A 18 -5.74 21.30 29.83
CA ALA A 18 -4.40 21.84 29.64
C ALA A 18 -3.46 20.75 29.15
N ILE A 19 -2.58 21.09 28.19
CA ILE A 19 -1.55 20.17 27.68
C ILE A 19 -0.21 20.91 27.67
N TYR A 20 0.74 20.41 28.43
CA TYR A 20 2.11 20.91 28.48
C TYR A 20 3.07 19.90 27.86
N VAL A 21 3.99 20.38 27.04
CA VAL A 21 5.10 19.61 26.46
C VAL A 21 6.39 20.30 26.88
N ASN A 22 7.22 19.61 27.68
CA ASN A 22 8.45 20.16 28.25
C ASN A 22 8.23 21.47 29.02
N GLY A 23 7.11 21.58 29.73
CA GLY A 23 6.73 22.77 30.50
C GLY A 23 6.13 23.91 29.68
N SER A 24 6.08 23.79 28.34
CA SER A 24 5.45 24.79 27.47
C SER A 24 4.02 24.38 27.10
N PRO A 25 3.05 25.30 27.10
CA PRO A 25 1.69 25.01 26.69
C PRO A 25 1.65 24.65 25.19
N ALA A 26 1.04 23.51 24.87
CA ALA A 26 0.96 22.99 23.50
C ALA A 26 -0.22 23.57 22.71
N LEU A 27 -1.18 24.19 23.40
CA LEU A 27 -2.40 24.71 22.80
C LEU A 27 -2.23 26.18 22.43
N ALA A 28 -2.04 26.47 21.14
CA ALA A 28 -1.74 27.83 20.65
C ALA A 28 -2.90 28.83 20.80
N ALA A 29 -4.13 28.35 20.97
CA ALA A 29 -5.33 29.17 21.18
C ALA A 29 -5.73 29.28 22.67
N ALA A 30 -4.86 28.82 23.58
CA ALA A 30 -5.08 28.89 25.01
C ALA A 30 -4.85 30.30 25.55
N ASP A 31 -5.35 30.55 26.75
CA ASP A 31 -4.93 31.68 27.56
C ASP A 31 -3.41 31.65 27.84
N SER A 32 -2.88 32.69 28.48
CA SER A 32 -1.45 32.85 28.77
C SER A 32 -0.83 31.68 29.56
N GLU A 33 -1.67 30.87 30.20
CA GLU A 33 -1.26 29.73 31.01
C GLU A 33 -1.42 28.37 30.29
N GLY A 34 -2.04 28.31 29.12
CA GLY A 34 -2.19 27.05 28.35
C GLY A 34 -3.46 26.27 28.65
N VAL A 35 -4.42 26.88 29.32
CA VAL A 35 -5.70 26.32 29.71
C VAL A 35 -6.76 26.71 28.67
N ILE A 36 -7.64 25.76 28.34
CA ILE A 36 -8.73 25.97 27.40
C ILE A 36 -10.00 25.41 28.02
N GLU A 37 -11.11 26.15 27.89
CA GLU A 37 -12.43 25.66 28.26
C GLU A 37 -12.82 24.44 27.42
N HIS A 38 -13.38 23.43 28.09
CA HIS A 38 -13.66 22.14 27.51
C HIS A 38 -14.70 21.40 28.35
N ASP A 39 -15.77 20.91 27.72
CA ASP A 39 -16.94 20.35 28.40
C ASP A 39 -17.01 18.81 28.41
N TYR A 40 -15.90 18.09 28.16
CA TYR A 40 -15.99 16.61 28.11
C TYR A 40 -15.69 15.93 29.44
N GLY A 41 -15.04 16.55 30.43
CA GLY A 41 -14.74 15.87 31.71
C GLY A 41 -13.66 14.77 31.64
N HIS A 42 -13.19 14.44 30.44
CA HIS A 42 -12.21 13.40 30.17
C HIS A 42 -11.50 13.64 28.83
N VAL A 43 -10.47 12.83 28.54
CA VAL A 43 -9.73 12.89 27.27
C VAL A 43 -10.63 12.40 26.12
N PRO A 44 -10.95 13.24 25.11
CA PRO A 44 -11.94 12.90 24.08
C PRO A 44 -11.40 11.97 22.98
N TYR A 45 -10.13 11.60 23.04
CA TYR A 45 -9.48 10.74 22.05
C TYR A 45 -9.02 9.42 22.67
N VAL A 46 -9.24 8.35 21.92
CA VAL A 46 -8.75 7.00 22.23
C VAL A 46 -7.66 6.66 21.24
N ILE A 47 -6.45 6.40 21.75
CA ILE A 47 -5.34 5.91 20.93
C ILE A 47 -5.47 4.39 20.86
N GLY A 48 -5.73 3.89 19.65
CA GLY A 48 -5.73 2.46 19.35
C GLY A 48 -4.46 2.07 18.60
N PHE A 49 -3.89 0.94 18.97
CA PHE A 49 -2.80 0.31 18.22
C PHE A 49 -3.32 -0.90 17.46
N SER A 50 -2.64 -1.28 16.39
CA SER A 50 -3.02 -2.43 15.55
C SER A 50 -2.75 -3.79 16.19
N GLY A 51 -1.97 -3.86 17.27
CA GLY A 51 -1.53 -5.12 17.89
C GLY A 51 -0.45 -5.88 17.11
N LEU A 52 0.04 -5.32 15.99
CA LEU A 52 1.10 -5.91 15.15
C LEU A 52 2.50 -5.36 15.46
N GLY A 53 2.58 -4.45 16.44
CA GLY A 53 3.84 -3.85 16.85
C GLY A 53 4.69 -4.79 17.69
N ASN A 54 6.00 -4.58 17.68
CA ASN A 54 6.92 -5.30 18.56
C ASN A 54 7.13 -4.49 19.85
N GLU A 55 6.94 -5.15 20.99
CA GLU A 55 7.41 -4.64 22.27
C GLU A 55 8.90 -4.97 22.42
N ASP A 56 9.72 -3.93 22.38
CA ASP A 56 11.15 -4.00 22.66
C ASP A 56 11.42 -3.25 23.97
N LYS A 57 12.56 -3.48 24.64
CA LYS A 57 12.96 -2.82 25.90
C LYS A 57 12.92 -1.29 25.82
N SER A 58 13.01 -0.74 24.61
CA SER A 58 12.95 0.70 24.34
C SER A 58 11.54 1.26 24.19
N ALA A 59 10.50 0.42 24.15
CA ALA A 59 9.07 0.77 24.07
C ALA A 59 8.76 1.93 23.09
N LYS A 60 9.50 2.01 21.99
CA LYS A 60 9.38 3.15 21.08
C LYS A 60 8.04 3.09 20.34
N PRO A 61 7.28 4.20 20.25
CA PRO A 61 5.99 4.24 19.57
C PRO A 61 6.06 3.77 18.11
N GLU A 62 7.16 4.08 17.42
CA GLU A 62 7.41 3.68 16.02
C GLU A 62 7.45 2.16 15.81
N LYS A 63 7.81 1.40 16.85
CA LYS A 63 7.84 -0.06 16.82
C LYS A 63 6.50 -0.67 17.20
N GLN A 64 5.68 0.04 17.96
CA GLN A 64 4.36 -0.39 18.44
C GLN A 64 3.22 -0.02 17.48
N ALA A 65 3.26 1.19 16.91
CA ALA A 65 2.24 1.73 16.00
C ALA A 65 2.47 1.25 14.54
N VAL A 66 2.32 -0.05 14.32
CA VAL A 66 2.67 -0.68 13.03
C VAL A 66 1.43 -1.23 12.34
N GLY A 67 1.10 -0.71 11.16
CA GLY A 67 0.04 -1.29 10.33
C GLY A 67 0.52 -2.51 9.54
N LEU A 68 -0.45 -3.32 9.07
CA LEU A 68 -0.21 -4.47 8.18
C LEU A 68 0.57 -4.09 6.91
N ILE A 69 0.43 -2.83 6.47
CA ILE A 69 1.14 -2.24 5.34
C ILE A 69 2.67 -2.30 5.51
N ARG A 70 3.23 -2.27 6.73
CA ARG A 70 4.69 -2.30 6.94
C ARG A 70 5.34 -3.52 6.29
N TYR A 71 4.71 -4.68 6.44
CA TYR A 71 5.20 -5.95 5.90
C TYR A 71 4.95 -6.07 4.39
N LEU A 72 3.91 -5.41 3.88
CA LEU A 72 3.55 -5.44 2.45
C LEU A 72 4.25 -4.37 1.61
N ARG A 73 4.79 -3.31 2.21
CA ARG A 73 5.34 -2.15 1.49
C ARG A 73 6.44 -2.51 0.49
N PRO A 74 7.43 -3.37 0.80
CA PRO A 74 8.45 -3.75 -0.19
C PRO A 74 7.87 -4.54 -1.36
N LEU A 75 6.90 -5.43 -1.07
CA LEU A 75 6.24 -6.25 -2.07
C LEU A 75 5.38 -5.38 -3.02
N LEU A 76 4.57 -4.47 -2.47
CA LEU A 76 3.76 -3.54 -3.26
C LEU A 76 4.60 -2.66 -4.18
N ARG A 77 5.78 -2.22 -3.72
CA ARG A 77 6.74 -1.50 -4.56
C ARG A 77 7.28 -2.37 -5.69
N SER A 78 7.64 -3.62 -5.38
CA SER A 78 8.13 -4.58 -6.37
C SER A 78 7.08 -4.88 -7.45
N GLU A 79 5.83 -5.10 -7.06
CA GLU A 79 4.72 -5.30 -7.99
C GLU A 79 4.44 -4.07 -8.85
N SER A 80 4.42 -2.88 -8.26
CA SER A 80 4.25 -1.62 -9.00
C SER A 80 5.34 -1.44 -10.06
N PHE A 81 6.58 -1.79 -9.71
CA PHE A 81 7.70 -1.77 -10.65
C PHE A 81 7.53 -2.83 -11.75
N ALA A 82 7.15 -4.06 -11.40
CA ALA A 82 6.92 -5.13 -12.36
C ALA A 82 5.82 -4.77 -13.38
N TYR A 83 4.68 -4.23 -12.93
CA TYR A 83 3.62 -3.72 -13.80
C TYR A 83 4.11 -2.61 -14.74
N SER A 84 4.95 -1.71 -14.23
CA SER A 84 5.51 -0.62 -15.02
C SER A 84 6.43 -1.13 -16.13
N VAL A 85 7.32 -2.08 -15.80
CA VAL A 85 8.20 -2.74 -16.77
C VAL A 85 7.40 -3.51 -17.81
N TYR A 86 6.40 -4.27 -17.37
CA TYR A 86 5.52 -5.02 -18.27
C TYR A 86 4.79 -4.12 -19.27
N ASN A 87 4.28 -2.96 -18.81
CA ASN A 87 3.64 -1.98 -19.68
C ASN A 87 4.63 -1.38 -20.71
N ILE A 88 5.86 -1.07 -20.29
CA ILE A 88 6.91 -0.59 -21.21
C ILE A 88 7.23 -1.64 -22.28
N VAL A 89 7.41 -2.89 -21.85
CA VAL A 89 7.70 -4.02 -22.75
C VAL A 89 6.57 -4.23 -23.74
N LEU A 90 5.32 -4.33 -23.28
CA LEU A 90 4.16 -4.48 -24.17
C LEU A 90 4.07 -3.36 -25.19
N LYS A 91 4.22 -2.10 -24.75
CA LYS A 91 4.22 -0.95 -25.65
C LYS A 91 5.39 -0.98 -26.64
N ALA A 92 6.56 -1.45 -26.21
CA ALA A 92 7.73 -1.56 -27.08
C ALA A 92 7.55 -2.65 -28.15
N HIS A 93 6.77 -3.69 -27.87
CA HIS A 93 6.51 -4.81 -28.79
C HIS A 93 5.21 -4.68 -29.59
N SER A 94 4.28 -3.82 -29.17
CA SER A 94 2.99 -3.64 -29.86
C SER A 94 3.09 -2.91 -31.20
N TRP A 95 4.19 -2.18 -31.44
CA TRP A 95 4.41 -1.42 -32.66
C TRP A 95 5.53 -2.05 -33.49
N PRO A 96 5.24 -2.57 -34.71
CA PRO A 96 6.27 -3.10 -35.59
C PRO A 96 7.23 -1.98 -36.00
N ILE A 97 8.53 -2.24 -35.89
CA ILE A 97 9.57 -1.35 -36.42
C ILE A 97 9.96 -1.91 -37.79
N THR A 98 9.83 -1.12 -38.83
CA THR A 98 10.24 -1.47 -40.19
C THR A 98 11.50 -0.71 -40.56
N PHE A 99 12.53 -1.42 -41.04
CA PHE A 99 13.69 -0.81 -41.66
C PHE A 99 13.51 -0.76 -43.18
N VAL A 100 13.86 0.38 -43.77
CA VAL A 100 13.87 0.59 -45.22
C VAL A 100 15.32 0.73 -45.64
N SER A 101 15.79 -0.15 -46.51
CA SER A 101 17.16 -0.15 -47.04
C SER A 101 17.16 -0.07 -48.57
N GLY A 102 18.18 0.58 -49.15
CA GLY A 102 18.39 0.65 -50.60
C GLY A 102 18.50 2.09 -51.18
N PRO A 103 18.84 2.22 -52.48
CA PRO A 103 19.18 3.49 -53.12
C PRO A 103 18.04 4.52 -53.18
N GLY A 104 16.80 4.09 -52.96
CA GLY A 104 15.59 4.93 -52.97
C GLY A 104 14.94 5.13 -51.60
N ALA A 105 15.60 4.73 -50.50
CA ALA A 105 15.00 4.74 -49.16
C ALA A 105 14.56 6.15 -48.70
N GLY A 106 15.31 7.19 -49.06
CA GLY A 106 14.98 8.58 -48.71
C GLY A 106 13.78 9.17 -49.45
N ALA A 107 13.32 8.54 -50.54
CA ALA A 107 12.17 9.01 -51.31
C ALA A 107 10.81 8.60 -50.70
N ILE A 108 10.81 7.72 -49.69
CA ILE A 108 9.60 7.27 -49.00
C ILE A 108 9.21 8.31 -47.94
N ALA A 109 8.74 9.47 -48.40
CA ALA A 109 8.44 10.62 -47.54
C ALA A 109 7.19 10.44 -46.66
N ASN A 110 6.35 9.43 -46.92
CA ASN A 110 5.09 9.22 -46.20
C ASN A 110 4.81 7.72 -46.01
N ILE A 111 5.52 7.07 -45.08
CA ILE A 111 5.13 5.73 -44.61
C ILE A 111 3.84 5.88 -43.79
N LYS A 112 2.68 5.80 -44.46
CA LYS A 112 1.37 5.69 -43.79
C LYS A 112 1.25 4.28 -43.23
N LEU A 113 1.74 4.08 -42.01
CA LEU A 113 1.53 2.88 -41.20
C LEU A 113 0.06 2.77 -40.74
N LYS A 114 -0.89 2.76 -41.68
CA LYS A 114 -2.26 2.33 -41.40
C LYS A 114 -2.32 0.82 -41.63
N PHE A 115 -2.47 0.06 -40.54
CA PHE A 115 -2.69 -1.40 -40.57
C PHE A 115 -1.57 -2.24 -41.23
N GLY A 116 -0.30 -1.87 -41.03
CA GLY A 116 0.83 -2.76 -41.36
C GLY A 116 1.05 -3.03 -42.86
N LYS A 117 0.49 -2.20 -43.77
CA LYS A 117 0.76 -2.32 -45.21
C LYS A 117 1.42 -1.07 -45.76
N ILE A 118 2.58 -1.25 -46.42
CA ILE A 118 3.28 -0.20 -47.17
C ILE A 118 2.82 -0.33 -48.63
N TYR A 119 2.18 0.72 -49.14
CA TYR A 119 1.45 0.64 -50.41
C TYR A 119 2.30 0.91 -51.65
N GLU A 120 3.48 1.53 -51.53
CA GLU A 120 4.33 1.83 -52.69
C GLU A 120 5.81 1.68 -52.34
N LYS A 121 6.50 0.81 -53.09
CA LYS A 121 7.92 0.49 -52.91
C LYS A 121 8.67 0.92 -54.17
N PRO A 122 9.65 1.83 -54.08
CA PRO A 122 10.53 2.17 -55.19
C PRO A 122 11.35 0.95 -55.65
N LEU A 123 11.69 0.91 -56.94
CA LEU A 123 12.47 -0.18 -57.53
C LEU A 123 13.82 -0.32 -56.80
N GLY A 124 14.15 -1.53 -56.32
CA GLY A 124 15.44 -1.82 -55.65
C GLY A 124 15.51 -1.49 -54.15
N VAL A 125 14.42 -1.06 -53.53
CA VAL A 125 14.34 -0.94 -52.05
C VAL A 125 14.13 -2.33 -51.44
N THR A 126 14.49 -2.55 -50.19
CA THR A 126 14.10 -3.72 -49.37
C THR A 126 13.50 -3.20 -48.08
N ILE A 127 12.42 -3.85 -47.63
CA ILE A 127 11.73 -3.50 -46.40
C ILE A 127 11.80 -4.75 -45.54
N GLU A 128 12.41 -4.63 -44.38
CA GLU A 128 12.55 -5.72 -43.43
C GLU A 128 11.86 -5.33 -42.12
N ASP A 129 10.98 -6.20 -41.66
CA ASP A 129 10.35 -6.07 -40.35
C ASP A 129 11.37 -6.45 -39.29
N TYR A 130 11.67 -5.50 -38.39
CA TYR A 130 12.47 -5.80 -37.22
C TYR A 130 11.63 -6.52 -36.17
N VAL A 131 11.83 -7.83 -36.09
CA VAL A 131 11.30 -8.64 -35.00
C VAL A 131 12.18 -8.42 -33.78
N LYS A 132 11.71 -7.57 -32.84
CA LYS A 132 12.35 -7.47 -31.53
C LYS A 132 12.37 -8.85 -30.87
N SER A 133 13.52 -9.25 -30.34
CA SER A 133 13.61 -10.44 -29.48
C SER A 133 12.54 -10.33 -28.40
N PRO A 134 11.68 -11.36 -28.21
CA PRO A 134 10.65 -11.31 -27.18
C PRO A 134 11.30 -11.01 -25.82
N PRO A 135 10.56 -10.30 -24.94
CA PRO A 135 11.07 -10.04 -23.60
C PRO A 135 11.43 -11.36 -22.92
N PRO A 136 12.46 -11.39 -22.06
CA PRO A 136 12.85 -12.59 -21.36
C PRO A 136 11.64 -13.15 -20.60
N GLU A 137 11.37 -14.45 -20.76
CA GLU A 137 10.30 -15.15 -20.06
C GLU A 137 10.37 -14.95 -18.52
N MET A 138 11.59 -14.73 -18.02
CA MET A 138 11.86 -14.36 -16.63
C MET A 138 11.09 -13.11 -16.15
N VAL A 139 10.74 -12.15 -17.02
CA VAL A 139 9.95 -10.97 -16.64
C VAL A 139 8.50 -11.35 -16.37
N MET A 140 7.93 -12.25 -17.18
CA MET A 140 6.58 -12.77 -16.97
C MET A 140 6.54 -13.68 -15.74
N GLN A 141 7.53 -14.56 -15.57
CA GLN A 141 7.66 -15.40 -14.37
C GLN A 141 7.84 -14.57 -13.09
N HIS A 142 8.62 -13.48 -13.14
CA HIS A 142 8.79 -12.58 -11.99
C HIS A 142 7.48 -11.88 -11.62
N MET A 143 6.66 -11.49 -12.60
CA MET A 143 5.32 -10.92 -12.36
C MET A 143 4.39 -11.93 -11.69
N GLU A 144 4.35 -13.17 -12.18
CA GLU A 144 3.55 -14.24 -11.55
C GLU A 144 4.03 -14.55 -10.13
N TYR A 145 5.34 -14.65 -9.94
CA TYR A 145 5.95 -14.86 -8.63
C TYR A 145 5.58 -13.73 -7.65
N THR A 146 5.79 -12.48 -8.03
CA THR A 146 5.46 -11.33 -7.16
C THR A 146 3.97 -11.25 -6.84
N SER A 147 3.09 -11.48 -7.83
CA SER A 147 1.64 -11.52 -7.61
C SER A 147 1.22 -12.66 -6.67
N SER A 148 1.86 -13.82 -6.77
CA SER A 148 1.61 -14.96 -5.87
C SER A 148 2.04 -14.67 -4.43
N VAL A 149 3.21 -14.06 -4.23
CA VAL A 149 3.74 -13.70 -2.91
C VAL A 149 2.89 -12.60 -2.26
N LEU A 150 2.43 -11.61 -3.04
CA LEU A 150 1.49 -10.60 -2.57
C LEU A 150 0.14 -11.20 -2.21
N SER A 151 -0.37 -12.12 -3.02
CA SER A 151 -1.62 -12.81 -2.73
C SER A 151 -1.54 -13.66 -1.46
N ALA A 152 -0.39 -14.28 -1.19
CA ALA A 152 -0.14 -15.04 0.04
C ALA A 152 0.04 -14.13 1.28
N SER A 153 0.60 -12.94 1.07
CA SER A 153 0.87 -11.98 2.14
C SER A 153 -0.36 -11.12 2.48
N GLY A 154 -1.20 -10.82 1.49
CA GLY A 154 -2.47 -10.12 1.64
C GLY A 154 -3.60 -11.02 2.15
N ALA A 155 -4.82 -10.46 2.21
CA ALA A 155 -6.01 -11.23 2.53
C ALA A 155 -6.16 -12.40 1.52
N PRO A 156 -6.21 -13.66 1.97
CA PRO A 156 -6.44 -14.79 1.09
C PRO A 156 -7.71 -14.59 0.24
N ARG A 157 -7.75 -15.20 -0.94
CA ARG A 157 -8.89 -15.04 -1.88
C ARG A 157 -10.21 -15.44 -1.21
N SER A 158 -10.14 -16.48 -0.40
CA SER A 158 -11.24 -16.97 0.45
C SER A 158 -11.82 -15.91 1.39
N VAL A 159 -10.99 -15.08 2.03
CA VAL A 159 -11.45 -13.97 2.91
C VAL A 159 -12.08 -12.84 2.11
N ARG A 160 -11.68 -12.69 0.85
CA ARG A 160 -12.28 -11.74 -0.10
C ARG A 160 -13.56 -12.27 -0.77
N GLY A 161 -14.06 -13.43 -0.36
CA GLY A 161 -15.23 -14.07 -0.97
C GLY A 161 -14.97 -14.67 -2.35
N LEU A 162 -13.71 -14.73 -2.79
CA LEU A 162 -13.31 -15.30 -4.08
C LEU A 162 -12.95 -16.79 -3.92
N PRO A 163 -13.17 -17.62 -4.96
CA PRO A 163 -12.71 -19.00 -4.96
C PRO A 163 -11.17 -19.06 -4.95
N GLU A 164 -10.64 -19.97 -4.14
CA GLU A 164 -9.21 -20.32 -4.06
C GLU A 164 -8.90 -21.38 -5.12
N ALA A 165 -7.79 -21.22 -5.85
CA ALA A 165 -7.38 -22.19 -6.87
C ALA A 165 -6.88 -23.47 -6.19
N GLY A 166 -7.39 -24.63 -6.59
CA GLY A 166 -6.98 -25.94 -6.05
C GLY A 166 -7.74 -26.40 -4.79
N VAL A 167 -8.62 -25.58 -4.23
CA VAL A 167 -9.45 -25.93 -3.07
C VAL A 167 -10.70 -26.66 -3.55
N ARG A 168 -10.70 -27.99 -3.43
CA ARG A 168 -11.82 -28.86 -3.84
C ARG A 168 -12.75 -29.24 -2.69
N SER A 169 -12.30 -29.06 -1.44
CA SER A 169 -13.02 -29.49 -0.24
C SER A 169 -13.31 -28.32 0.71
N GLY A 170 -14.38 -28.45 1.50
CA GLY A 170 -14.71 -27.49 2.54
C GLY A 170 -13.67 -27.42 3.66
N THR A 171 -12.95 -28.52 3.90
CA THR A 171 -11.86 -28.61 4.90
C THR A 171 -10.65 -27.78 4.51
N ASP A 172 -10.23 -27.83 3.24
CA ASP A 172 -9.11 -27.01 2.76
C ASP A 172 -9.47 -25.51 2.83
N ARG A 173 -10.72 -25.17 2.51
CA ARG A 173 -11.23 -23.81 2.64
C ARG A 173 -11.24 -23.33 4.10
N ALA A 174 -11.65 -24.19 5.03
CA ALA A 174 -11.65 -23.89 6.46
C ALA A 174 -10.23 -23.69 7.00
N GLN A 175 -9.25 -24.45 6.52
CA GLN A 175 -7.86 -24.30 6.93
C GLN A 175 -7.27 -22.95 6.45
N ILE A 176 -7.53 -22.56 5.21
CA ILE A 176 -7.07 -21.26 4.68
C ILE A 176 -7.74 -20.11 5.43
N MET A 177 -9.05 -20.20 5.70
CA MET A 177 -9.76 -19.21 6.52
C MET A 177 -9.21 -19.16 7.95
N GLY A 178 -8.85 -20.31 8.54
CA GLY A 178 -8.23 -20.37 9.86
C GLY A 178 -6.87 -19.69 9.91
N GLN A 179 -6.01 -19.92 8.92
CA GLN A 179 -4.72 -19.23 8.79
C GLN A 179 -4.88 -17.72 8.58
N ALA A 180 -5.89 -17.32 7.81
CA ALA A 180 -6.20 -15.91 7.62
C ALA A 180 -6.68 -15.27 8.92
N LYS A 181 -7.57 -15.96 9.65
CA LYS A 181 -8.11 -15.51 10.94
C LYS A 181 -6.98 -15.21 11.94
N LEU A 182 -5.99 -16.10 12.06
CA LEU A 182 -4.82 -15.87 12.93
C LEU A 182 -4.05 -14.58 12.62
N LYS A 183 -4.03 -14.12 11.36
CA LYS A 183 -3.39 -12.84 10.99
C LYS A 183 -4.21 -11.61 11.41
N TYR A 184 -5.54 -11.76 11.51
CA TYR A 184 -6.47 -10.67 11.80
C TYR A 184 -6.96 -10.65 13.25
N ASP A 185 -6.81 -11.75 13.99
CA ASP A 185 -7.31 -11.88 15.36
C ASP A 185 -6.73 -10.80 16.29
N SER A 186 -5.43 -10.54 16.24
CA SER A 186 -4.80 -9.50 17.06
C SER A 186 -5.32 -8.09 16.74
N ILE A 187 -5.61 -7.82 15.46
CA ILE A 187 -6.16 -6.53 15.02
C ILE A 187 -7.61 -6.41 15.52
N LEU A 188 -8.38 -7.49 15.44
CA LEU A 188 -9.78 -7.53 15.87
C LEU A 188 -9.91 -7.32 17.38
N GLU A 189 -9.07 -7.98 18.19
CA GLU A 189 -9.02 -7.77 19.65
C GLU A 189 -8.69 -6.32 20.00
N GLN A 190 -7.68 -5.73 19.36
CA GLN A 190 -7.31 -4.33 19.62
C GLN A 190 -8.38 -3.34 19.16
N MET A 191 -9.07 -3.65 18.07
CA MET A 191 -10.20 -2.85 17.59
C MET A 191 -11.34 -2.91 18.59
N GLN A 192 -11.71 -4.09 19.11
CA GLN A 192 -12.73 -4.25 20.14
C GLN A 192 -12.38 -3.48 21.42
N LEU A 193 -11.13 -3.56 21.88
CA LEU A 193 -10.66 -2.80 23.05
C LEU A 193 -10.75 -1.29 22.82
N SER A 194 -10.34 -0.83 21.64
CA SER A 194 -10.41 0.59 21.27
C SER A 194 -11.86 1.07 21.17
N THR A 195 -12.75 0.29 20.54
CA THR A 195 -14.19 0.59 20.47
C THR A 195 -14.82 0.60 21.86
N ALA A 196 -14.47 -0.33 22.76
CA ALA A 196 -14.98 -0.33 24.13
C ALA A 196 -14.57 0.94 24.89
N LYS A 197 -13.33 1.41 24.72
CA LYS A 197 -12.87 2.68 25.30
C LYS A 197 -13.64 3.88 24.73
N VAL A 198 -13.88 3.90 23.42
CA VAL A 198 -14.69 4.96 22.79
C VAL A 198 -16.11 4.95 23.36
N MET A 199 -16.74 3.78 23.45
CA MET A 199 -18.08 3.65 24.03
C MET A 199 -18.12 4.11 25.49
N SER A 200 -17.11 3.77 26.29
CA SER A 200 -16.99 4.25 27.67
C SER A 200 -16.83 5.78 27.78
N ASN A 201 -16.17 6.40 26.81
CA ASN A 201 -16.09 7.86 26.75
C ASN A 201 -17.45 8.45 26.33
N CYS A 202 -18.13 7.87 25.34
CA CYS A 202 -19.46 8.31 24.94
C CYS A 202 -20.49 8.22 26.09
N THR A 203 -20.44 7.18 26.93
CA THR A 203 -21.34 7.08 28.09
C THR A 203 -21.12 8.21 29.09
N LYS A 204 -19.87 8.67 29.28
CA LYS A 204 -19.54 9.77 30.20
C LYS A 204 -20.01 11.14 29.71
N ILE A 205 -20.34 11.27 28.42
CA ILE A 205 -20.90 12.50 27.83
C ILE A 205 -22.43 12.53 27.98
N ALA A 206 -23.06 11.36 28.09
CA ALA A 206 -24.51 11.24 28.20
C ALA A 206 -25.05 11.51 29.62
N ASP A 207 -24.15 11.53 30.63
CA ASP A 207 -24.42 11.84 32.04
C ASP A 207 -24.14 13.33 32.35
#